data_AF-A0A1X0RVS7-F1
#
_entry.id   AF-A0A1X0RVS7-F1
#
_cell.length_a   1.000
_cell.length_b   1.000
_cell.length_c   1.000
_cell.angle_alpha   90.00
_cell.angle_beta   90.00
_cell.angle_gamma   90.00
#
_symmetry.space_group_name_H-M   'P 1'
#
loop_
_entity.id
_entity.type
_entity.pdbx_description
1 polymer ?
#
loop_
_entity_poly.entity_id
_entity_poly.type
_entity_poly.pdbx_seq_one_letter_code
_entity_poly.pdbx_strand_id
1 'polypeptide(L)'
;MPKKKSTIRSDIALSIDQQKLFKPSQPKKTLRHRKEENASEVLQEMIANSDYDNALKLFKALLESSRFSISSLWETGVELIGTVEPTKLTDYLHGVYICSQGKTRLTVFHAYIDNLMLEKRWQEALDELELRRDSPKYQTPALLDKISTCKKQLGK
;
A
#
# COMPACT_ATOMS: atom_id res chain seq x y z
N MET A 1 27.55 -69.68 42.88
CA MET A 1 26.23 -69.44 43.53
C MET A 1 25.98 -67.92 43.62
N PRO A 2 24.73 -67.45 43.66
CA PRO A 2 24.16 -66.56 42.64
C PRO A 2 24.10 -65.06 42.98
N LYS A 3 23.68 -64.27 41.97
CA LYS A 3 23.05 -62.93 41.96
C LYS A 3 23.97 -61.69 41.89
N LYS A 4 23.85 -61.00 40.75
CA LYS A 4 23.33 -59.61 40.58
C LYS A 4 23.43 -59.25 39.10
N LYS A 5 22.35 -59.39 38.30
CA LYS A 5 21.45 -58.29 37.91
C LYS A 5 22.16 -56.93 37.84
N SER A 6 22.50 -56.49 36.62
CA SER A 6 22.45 -55.08 36.26
C SER A 6 21.93 -54.94 34.84
N THR A 7 20.65 -54.61 34.80
CA THR A 7 19.83 -54.04 33.74
C THR A 7 20.62 -53.28 32.66
N ILE A 8 20.72 -53.84 31.46
CA ILE A 8 20.89 -53.06 30.22
C ILE A 8 19.53 -53.08 29.52
N ARG A 9 18.65 -52.18 29.95
CA ARG A 9 17.39 -51.83 29.28
C ARG A 9 16.92 -50.49 29.84
N SER A 10 17.40 -49.38 29.26
CA SER A 10 16.75 -48.08 29.46
C SER A 10 17.15 -46.97 28.49
N ASP A 11 17.86 -47.22 27.39
CA ASP A 11 18.29 -46.10 26.50
C ASP A 11 17.56 -46.02 25.15
N ILE A 12 16.48 -46.78 24.94
CA ILE A 12 15.68 -46.71 23.70
C ILE A 12 14.17 -46.59 24.02
N ALA A 13 13.82 -45.81 25.04
CA ALA A 13 12.41 -45.46 25.32
C ALA A 13 12.23 -43.98 25.67
N LEU A 14 13.14 -43.11 25.23
CA LEU A 14 13.04 -41.65 25.39
C LEU A 14 13.15 -40.88 24.06
N SER A 15 13.03 -41.56 22.92
CA SER A 15 13.23 -40.96 21.59
C SER A 15 11.97 -40.92 20.71
N ILE A 16 10.77 -41.13 21.27
CA ILE A 16 9.52 -41.11 20.48
C ILE A 16 8.55 -39.98 20.91
N ASP A 17 8.72 -39.37 22.09
CA ASP A 17 7.77 -38.36 22.59
C ASP A 17 8.17 -36.88 22.43
N GLN A 18 9.34 -36.56 21.86
CA GLN A 18 9.77 -35.15 21.72
C GLN A 18 9.56 -34.54 20.33
N GLN A 19 9.06 -35.27 19.33
CA GLN A 19 8.85 -34.73 17.98
C GLN A 19 7.39 -34.34 17.65
N LYS A 20 6.47 -34.33 18.63
CA LYS A 20 5.05 -33.97 18.40
C LYS A 20 4.54 -32.68 19.04
N LEU A 21 5.42 -31.82 19.54
CA LEU A 21 4.99 -30.60 20.27
C LEU A 21 5.51 -29.27 19.74
N PHE A 22 6.14 -29.24 18.57
CA PHE A 22 6.34 -27.99 17.82
C PHE A 22 5.44 -27.96 16.59
N LYS A 23 4.13 -27.82 16.82
CA LYS A 23 3.32 -27.05 15.86
C LYS A 23 3.77 -25.60 16.05
N PRO A 24 4.38 -24.91 15.07
CA PRO A 24 4.51 -23.47 15.18
C PRO A 24 3.08 -22.94 15.30
N SER A 25 2.70 -22.52 16.51
CA SER A 25 1.45 -21.82 16.73
C SER A 25 1.47 -20.65 15.77
N GLN A 26 0.56 -20.62 14.80
CA GLN A 26 0.40 -19.47 13.93
C GLN A 26 0.41 -18.21 14.81
N PRO A 27 1.15 -17.16 14.43
CA PRO A 27 1.25 -15.98 15.27
C PRO A 27 -0.17 -15.50 15.54
N LYS A 28 -0.57 -15.46 16.82
CA LYS A 28 -1.88 -14.94 17.22
C LYS A 28 -1.92 -13.50 16.71
N LYS A 29 -2.68 -13.24 15.64
CA LYS A 29 -2.92 -11.88 15.12
C LYS A 29 -3.26 -11.01 16.32
N THR A 30 -2.44 -9.98 16.55
CA THR A 30 -2.63 -9.07 17.67
C THR A 30 -4.02 -8.43 17.56
N LEU A 31 -4.63 -8.06 18.69
CA LEU A 31 -5.91 -7.32 18.70
C LEU A 31 -5.86 -6.08 17.78
N ARG A 32 -4.65 -5.54 17.60
CA ARG A 32 -4.28 -4.47 16.68
C ARG A 32 -4.52 -4.83 15.21
N HIS A 33 -3.94 -5.93 14.72
CA HIS A 33 -4.16 -6.38 13.34
C HIS A 33 -5.64 -6.65 13.03
N ARG A 34 -6.39 -7.21 13.98
CA ARG A 34 -7.82 -7.45 13.80
C ARG A 34 -8.63 -6.16 13.65
N LYS A 35 -8.29 -5.10 14.39
CA LYS A 35 -8.98 -3.81 14.26
C LYS A 35 -8.65 -3.11 12.94
N GLU A 36 -7.44 -3.31 12.41
CA GLU A 36 -7.02 -2.76 11.12
C GLU A 36 -7.70 -3.48 9.95
N GLU A 37 -7.74 -4.81 9.99
CA GLU A 37 -8.46 -5.64 9.01
C GLU A 37 -9.95 -5.27 8.98
N ASN A 38 -10.60 -5.18 10.14
CA ASN A 38 -12.00 -4.79 10.24
C ASN A 38 -12.27 -3.38 9.67
N ALA A 39 -11.38 -2.41 9.88
CA ALA A 39 -11.57 -1.06 9.37
C ALA A 39 -11.44 -0.99 7.84
N SER A 40 -10.51 -1.76 7.27
CA SER A 40 -10.36 -1.89 5.82
C SER A 40 -11.56 -2.60 5.21
N GLU A 41 -12.07 -3.66 5.84
CA GLU A 41 -13.25 -4.40 5.39
C GLU A 41 -14.49 -3.51 5.38
N VAL A 42 -14.74 -2.76 6.47
CA VAL A 42 -15.86 -1.82 6.55
C VAL A 42 -15.77 -0.73 5.48
N LEU A 43 -14.56 -0.22 5.21
CA LEU A 43 -14.36 0.79 4.17
C LEU A 43 -14.71 0.23 2.78
N GLN A 44 -14.28 -1.01 2.48
CA GLN A 44 -14.58 -1.68 1.22
C GLN A 44 -16.08 -2.00 1.09
N GLU A 45 -16.74 -2.39 2.17
CA GLU A 45 -18.19 -2.61 2.19
C GLU A 45 -18.96 -1.33 1.90
N MET A 46 -18.56 -0.19 2.49
CA MET A 46 -19.19 1.10 2.21
C MET A 46 -19.02 1.49 0.72
N ILE A 47 -17.82 1.30 0.16
CA ILE A 47 -17.57 1.54 -1.26
C ILE A 47 -18.44 0.64 -2.14
N ALA A 48 -18.51 -0.66 -1.82
CA ALA A 48 -19.36 -1.60 -2.55
C ALA A 48 -20.85 -1.24 -2.51
N ASN A 49 -21.29 -0.62 -1.41
CA ASN A 49 -22.66 -0.14 -1.24
C ASN A 49 -22.88 1.29 -1.78
N SER A 50 -21.90 1.87 -2.48
CA SER A 50 -21.93 3.26 -2.98
C SER A 50 -22.09 4.33 -1.89
N ASP A 51 -21.79 4.01 -0.63
CA ASP A 51 -21.82 4.97 0.49
C ASP A 51 -20.51 5.77 0.57
N TYR A 52 -20.22 6.51 -0.51
CA TYR A 52 -18.96 7.20 -0.71
C TYR A 52 -18.72 8.32 0.32
N ASP A 53 -19.76 9.00 0.79
CA ASP A 53 -19.65 10.08 1.77
C ASP A 53 -19.19 9.55 3.14
N ASN A 54 -19.78 8.45 3.62
CA ASN A 54 -19.37 7.85 4.89
C ASN A 54 -18.04 7.11 4.74
N ALA A 55 -17.79 6.48 3.59
CA ALA A 55 -16.49 5.90 3.28
C ALA A 55 -15.38 6.96 3.32
N LEU A 56 -15.60 8.16 2.75
CA LEU A 56 -14.63 9.25 2.80
C LEU A 56 -14.37 9.74 4.23
N LYS A 57 -15.41 9.84 5.07
CA LYS A 57 -15.24 10.20 6.50
C LYS A 57 -14.40 9.16 7.23
N LEU A 58 -14.70 7.87 7.04
CA LEU A 58 -13.93 6.79 7.64
C LEU A 58 -12.48 6.81 7.14
N PHE A 59 -12.27 6.95 5.83
CA PHE A 59 -10.94 7.06 5.22
C PHE A 59 -10.11 8.19 5.84
N LYS A 60 -10.68 9.41 5.97
CA LYS A 60 -10.01 10.55 6.62
C LYS A 60 -9.64 10.23 8.07
N ALA A 61 -10.56 9.64 8.84
CA ALA A 61 -10.30 9.23 10.22
C ALA A 61 -9.20 8.15 10.33
N LEU A 62 -9.10 7.24 9.35
CA LEU A 62 -8.03 6.23 9.31
C LEU A 62 -6.67 6.87 9.08
N LEU A 63 -6.57 7.86 8.19
CA LEU A 63 -5.33 8.62 7.98
C LEU A 63 -4.93 9.44 9.22
N GLU A 64 -5.89 10.10 9.88
CA GLU A 64 -5.65 10.88 11.10
C GLU A 64 -5.20 10.00 12.28
N SER A 65 -5.63 8.74 12.32
CA SER A 65 -5.27 7.82 13.40
C SER A 65 -3.79 7.44 13.45
N SER A 66 -2.99 7.82 12.44
CA SER A 66 -1.58 7.42 12.23
C SER A 66 -1.34 5.90 12.09
N ARG A 67 -2.41 5.09 12.11
CA ARG A 67 -2.33 3.64 11.97
C ARG A 67 -2.13 3.20 10.53
N PHE A 68 -2.64 4.00 9.59
CA PHE A 68 -2.55 3.75 8.17
C PHE A 68 -1.72 4.85 7.54
N SER A 69 -0.77 4.46 6.68
CA SER A 69 -0.05 5.42 5.86
C SER A 69 -0.92 5.85 4.68
N ILE A 70 -0.81 7.10 4.27
CA ILE A 70 -1.46 7.59 3.04
C ILE A 70 -1.04 6.75 1.82
N SER A 71 0.21 6.30 1.79
CA SER A 71 0.76 5.43 0.74
C SER A 71 0.16 4.03 0.72
N SER A 72 -0.30 3.50 1.85
CA SER A 72 -0.94 2.16 1.93
C SER A 72 -2.40 2.16 1.51
N LEU A 73 -3.08 3.31 1.58
CA LEU A 73 -4.50 3.45 1.21
C LEU A 73 -4.68 4.25 -0.08
N TRP A 74 -3.62 4.38 -0.89
CA TRP A 74 -3.61 5.38 -1.95
C TRP A 74 -4.67 5.13 -3.02
N GLU A 75 -4.86 3.88 -3.46
CA GLU A 75 -5.86 3.47 -4.45
C GLU A 75 -7.28 3.76 -3.96
N THR A 76 -7.56 3.41 -2.70
CA THR A 76 -8.85 3.73 -2.07
C THR A 76 -9.07 5.24 -1.99
N GLY A 77 -8.04 6.01 -1.66
CA GLY A 77 -8.16 7.47 -1.65
C GLY A 77 -8.36 8.06 -3.05
N VAL A 78 -7.76 7.48 -4.10
CA VAL A 78 -8.03 7.90 -5.49
C VAL A 78 -9.49 7.68 -5.85
N GLU A 79 -10.06 6.52 -5.52
CA GLU A 79 -11.48 6.23 -5.76
C GLU A 79 -12.39 7.19 -4.99
N LEU A 80 -12.18 7.33 -3.67
CA LEU A 80 -13.03 8.15 -2.81
C LEU A 80 -12.93 9.64 -3.13
N ILE A 81 -11.72 10.17 -3.24
CA ILE A 81 -11.51 11.60 -3.51
C ILE A 81 -11.89 11.91 -4.95
N GLY A 82 -11.56 11.02 -5.91
CA GLY A 82 -11.98 11.18 -7.30
C GLY A 82 -13.50 11.19 -7.48
N THR A 83 -14.24 10.49 -6.62
CA THR A 83 -15.70 10.43 -6.66
C THR A 83 -16.36 11.60 -5.93
N VAL A 84 -15.94 11.87 -4.69
CA VAL A 84 -16.62 12.81 -3.79
C VAL A 84 -16.06 14.22 -3.88
N GLU A 85 -14.73 14.36 -4.01
CA GLU A 85 -14.02 15.64 -3.99
C GLU A 85 -13.01 15.73 -5.15
N PRO A 86 -13.43 15.58 -6.43
CA PRO A 86 -12.51 15.42 -7.57
C PRO A 86 -11.51 16.57 -7.73
N THR A 87 -11.89 17.78 -7.33
CA THR A 87 -11.03 18.96 -7.36
C THR A 87 -9.84 18.90 -6.39
N LYS A 88 -9.87 17.97 -5.42
CA LYS A 88 -8.79 17.73 -4.45
C LYS A 88 -7.91 16.53 -4.83
N LEU A 89 -8.22 15.82 -5.91
CA LEU A 89 -7.54 14.59 -6.29
C LEU A 89 -6.07 14.84 -6.63
N THR A 90 -5.76 15.93 -7.35
CA THR A 90 -4.37 16.28 -7.68
C THR A 90 -3.53 16.52 -6.44
N ASP A 91 -4.03 17.31 -5.49
CA ASP A 91 -3.32 17.61 -4.24
C ASP A 91 -3.10 16.35 -3.39
N TYR A 92 -4.12 15.47 -3.36
CA TYR A 92 -4.01 14.18 -2.71
C TYR A 92 -2.93 13.30 -3.34
N LEU A 93 -2.94 13.14 -4.68
CA LEU A 93 -1.95 12.36 -5.42
C LEU A 93 -0.53 12.90 -5.20
N HIS A 94 -0.37 14.22 -5.16
CA HIS A 94 0.89 14.85 -4.84
C HIS A 94 1.37 14.49 -3.42
N GLY A 95 0.48 14.58 -2.42
CA GLY A 95 0.77 14.17 -1.04
C GLY A 95 1.18 12.69 -0.92
N VAL A 96 0.45 11.80 -1.60
CA VAL A 96 0.81 10.37 -1.67
C VAL A 96 2.19 10.19 -2.32
N TYR A 97 2.46 10.90 -3.41
CA TYR A 97 3.72 10.82 -4.15
C TYR A 97 4.92 11.18 -3.26
N ILE A 98 4.80 12.25 -2.47
CA ILE A 98 5.85 12.69 -1.52
C ILE A 98 6.11 11.62 -0.46
N CYS A 99 5.03 11.01 0.08
CA CYS A 99 5.10 10.03 1.17
C CYS A 99 5.41 8.59 0.71
N SER A 100 5.40 8.32 -0.60
CA SER A 100 5.61 6.98 -1.14
C SER A 100 7.08 6.68 -1.42
N GLN A 101 7.44 5.40 -1.42
CA GLN A 101 8.78 4.93 -1.76
C GLN A 101 8.73 3.80 -2.79
N GLY A 102 9.89 3.49 -3.38
CA GLY A 102 10.06 2.35 -4.29
C GLY A 102 9.09 2.38 -5.48
N LYS A 103 8.45 1.23 -5.74
CA LYS A 103 7.53 1.05 -6.87
C LYS A 103 6.27 1.91 -6.75
N THR A 104 5.68 1.98 -5.55
CA THR A 104 4.47 2.79 -5.29
C THR A 104 4.70 4.25 -5.66
N ARG A 105 5.88 4.80 -5.34
CA ARG A 105 6.22 6.19 -5.69
C ARG A 105 6.17 6.44 -7.19
N LEU A 106 6.65 5.50 -8.01
CA LEU A 106 6.61 5.66 -9.47
C LEU A 106 5.17 5.54 -9.99
N THR A 107 4.40 4.56 -9.52
CA THR A 107 2.99 4.39 -9.90
C THR A 107 2.16 5.64 -9.57
N VAL A 108 2.29 6.15 -8.35
CA VAL A 108 1.58 7.36 -7.92
C VAL A 108 2.04 8.58 -8.71
N PHE A 109 3.34 8.68 -9.04
CA PHE A 109 3.85 9.75 -9.90
C PHE A 109 3.18 9.73 -11.28
N HIS A 110 3.01 8.55 -11.89
CA HIS A 110 2.29 8.43 -13.15
C HIS A 110 0.86 8.97 -13.03
N ALA A 111 0.12 8.53 -12.01
CA ALA A 111 -1.25 8.97 -11.76
C ALA A 111 -1.36 10.49 -11.48
N TYR A 112 -0.41 11.04 -10.70
CA TYR A 112 -0.32 12.47 -10.43
C TYR A 112 -0.15 13.29 -11.72
N ILE A 113 0.81 12.91 -12.57
CA ILE A 113 1.02 13.58 -13.86
C ILE A 113 -0.21 13.43 -14.77
N ASP A 114 -0.83 12.25 -14.81
CA ASP A 114 -2.07 12.06 -15.59
C ASP A 114 -3.17 13.01 -15.13
N ASN A 115 -3.35 13.18 -13.82
CA ASN A 115 -4.40 14.07 -13.30
C ASN A 115 -4.09 15.55 -13.58
N LEU A 116 -2.82 15.98 -13.48
CA LEU A 116 -2.42 17.33 -13.90
C LEU A 116 -2.72 17.58 -15.39
N MET A 117 -2.44 16.59 -16.25
CA MET A 117 -2.74 16.68 -17.68
C MET A 117 -4.25 16.71 -17.96
N LEU A 118 -5.05 15.92 -17.24
CA LEU A 118 -6.52 15.95 -17.32
C LEU A 118 -7.09 17.32 -16.90
N GLU A 119 -6.54 17.92 -15.85
CA GLU A 119 -6.87 19.28 -15.40
C GLU A 119 -6.30 20.39 -16.30
N LYS A 120 -5.59 20.03 -17.38
CA LYS A 120 -4.93 20.97 -18.30
C LYS A 120 -3.88 21.86 -17.63
N ARG A 121 -3.31 21.41 -16.49
CA ARG A 121 -2.19 22.05 -15.79
C ARG A 121 -0.88 21.67 -16.46
N TRP A 122 -0.77 21.97 -17.76
CA TRP A 122 0.30 21.47 -18.64
C TRP A 122 1.70 21.90 -18.21
N GLN A 123 1.85 23.15 -17.76
CA GLN A 123 3.14 23.67 -17.32
C GLN A 123 3.64 22.92 -16.08
N GLU A 124 2.78 22.75 -15.09
CA GLU A 124 3.12 22.05 -13.84
C GLU A 124 3.42 20.56 -14.09
N ALA A 125 2.65 19.90 -14.95
CA ALA A 125 2.96 18.54 -15.38
C ALA A 125 4.34 18.45 -16.04
N LEU A 126 4.68 19.40 -16.91
CA LEU A 126 5.97 19.46 -17.58
C LEU A 126 7.11 19.68 -16.59
N ASP A 127 6.97 20.63 -15.67
CA ASP A 127 7.98 20.96 -14.66
C ASP A 127 8.29 19.74 -13.78
N GLU A 128 7.27 19.01 -13.33
CA GLU A 128 7.42 17.79 -12.55
C GLU A 128 8.10 16.66 -13.34
N LEU A 129 7.80 16.53 -14.63
CA LEU A 129 8.44 15.55 -15.52
C LEU A 129 9.91 15.90 -15.77
N GLU A 130 10.21 17.16 -16.07
CA GLU A 130 11.57 17.62 -16.38
C GLU A 130 12.49 17.58 -15.16
N LEU A 131 11.97 17.88 -13.96
CA LEU A 131 12.71 17.77 -12.70
C LEU A 131 13.31 16.37 -12.48
N ARG A 132 12.69 15.34 -13.08
CA ARG A 132 13.05 13.93 -12.88
C ARG A 132 13.63 13.26 -14.12
N ARG A 133 13.73 13.98 -15.24
CA ARG A 133 14.12 13.44 -16.56
C ARG A 133 15.44 12.68 -16.54
N ASP A 134 16.40 13.16 -15.76
CA ASP A 134 17.75 12.59 -15.75
C ASP A 134 17.87 11.34 -14.84
N SER A 135 16.80 10.99 -14.11
CA SER A 135 16.77 9.80 -13.28
C SER A 135 16.28 8.57 -14.07
N PRO A 136 17.06 7.47 -14.15
CA PRO A 136 16.73 6.32 -15.01
C PRO A 136 15.35 5.70 -14.75
N LYS A 137 14.89 5.71 -13.49
CA LYS A 137 13.56 5.20 -13.11
C LYS A 137 12.38 5.99 -13.70
N TYR A 138 12.62 7.23 -14.14
CA TYR A 138 11.62 8.10 -14.76
C TYR A 138 11.81 8.24 -16.28
N GLN A 139 12.79 7.55 -16.86
CA GLN A 139 13.00 7.48 -18.31
C GLN A 139 12.19 6.34 -18.94
N THR A 140 10.91 6.26 -18.58
CA THR A 140 10.00 5.29 -19.20
C THR A 140 9.42 5.87 -20.49
N PRO A 141 9.15 5.05 -21.53
CA PRO A 141 8.54 5.55 -22.76
C PRO A 141 7.24 6.34 -22.52
N ALA A 142 6.43 5.90 -21.55
CA ALA A 142 5.20 6.58 -21.18
C ALA A 142 5.44 8.00 -20.63
N LEU A 143 6.45 8.23 -19.77
CA LEU A 143 6.74 9.57 -19.26
C LEU A 143 7.35 10.48 -20.33
N LEU A 144 8.16 9.93 -21.23
CA LEU A 144 8.71 10.68 -22.37
C LEU A 144 7.61 11.16 -23.33
N ASP A 145 6.60 10.31 -23.58
CA ASP A 145 5.43 10.69 -24.38
C ASP A 145 4.60 11.80 -23.70
N LYS A 146 4.45 11.73 -22.37
CA LYS A 146 3.80 12.80 -21.60
C LYS A 146 4.54 14.14 -21.70
N ILE A 147 5.89 14.13 -21.68
CA ILE A 147 6.71 15.35 -21.90
C ILE A 147 6.41 15.95 -23.27
N SER A 148 6.45 15.12 -24.32
CA SER A 148 6.14 15.54 -25.70
C SER A 148 4.74 16.15 -25.80
N THR A 149 3.76 15.48 -25.18
CA THR A 149 2.37 15.94 -25.13
C THR A 149 2.24 17.30 -24.45
N CYS A 150 2.85 17.49 -23.28
CA CYS A 150 2.81 18.78 -22.56
C CYS A 150 3.43 19.91 -23.39
N LYS A 151 4.62 19.67 -23.98
CA LYS A 151 5.29 20.65 -24.86
C LYS A 151 4.42 21.04 -26.05
N LYS A 152 3.75 20.07 -26.66
CA LYS A 152 2.84 20.32 -27.79
C LYS A 152 1.62 21.15 -27.37
N GLN A 153 1.09 21.00 -26.17
CA GLN A 153 -0.05 21.79 -25.71
C GLN A 153 0.35 23.21 -25.29
N LEU A 154 1.56 23.41 -24.75
CA LEU A 154 2.08 24.73 -24.38
C LEU A 154 2.54 25.58 -25.57
N GLY A 155 2.93 24.94 -26.69
CA GLY A 155 3.31 25.62 -27.93
C GLY A 155 2.15 25.98 -28.85
N LYS A 156 0.91 25.71 -28.46
CA LYS A 156 -0.33 26.09 -29.17
C LYS A 156 -0.91 27.35 -28.55
#